data_AF-A0A6M0L3P8-F1
#
_entry.id   AF-A0A6M0L3P8-F1
#
_cell.length_a   1.000
_cell.length_b   1.000
_cell.length_c   1.000
_cell.angle_alpha   90.00
_cell.angle_beta   90.00
_cell.angle_gamma   90.00
#
_symmetry.space_group_name_H-M   'P 1'
#
loop_
_entity.id
_entity.type
_entity.pdbx_description
1 polymer ?
#
loop_
_entity_poly.entity_id
_entity_poly.type
_entity_poly.pdbx_seq_one_letter_code
_entity_poly.pdbx_strand_id
1 'polypeptide(L)'
;CMDKSAPGGAMGALFNEFSAAAYSTKARPLMSNYIYGLGGRDFSIDEAKRIMKEQKAHADAGHVTTNIQQFSGVRGPKLGFFETRRS
;
A
#
# COMPACT_ATOMS: atom_id res chain seq x y z
N CYS A 1 3.47 3.54 -0.65
CA CYS A 1 4.03 3.91 0.67
C CYS A 1 4.10 2.70 1.57
N MET A 2 5.04 2.71 2.52
CA MET A 2 5.21 1.66 3.51
C MET A 2 5.14 2.25 4.92
N ASP A 3 4.14 1.85 5.69
CA ASP A 3 3.88 2.35 7.04
C ASP A 3 4.12 1.26 8.09
N LYS A 4 4.97 1.56 9.08
CA LYS A 4 5.28 0.66 10.21
C LYS A 4 4.35 0.92 11.41
N SER A 5 3.08 1.17 11.14
CA SER A 5 2.05 1.47 12.13
C SER A 5 0.68 1.07 11.58
N ALA A 6 -0.26 0.68 12.45
CA ALA A 6 -1.62 0.29 12.06
C ALA A 6 -2.64 1.21 12.73
N PRO A 7 -3.09 2.29 12.05
CA PRO A 7 -3.94 3.31 12.66
C PRO A 7 -5.43 2.93 12.75
N GLY A 8 -5.74 1.68 13.08
CA GLY A 8 -7.05 1.26 13.61
C GLY A 8 -8.29 1.63 12.78
N GLY A 9 -8.21 1.63 11.46
CA GLY A 9 -9.31 2.01 10.55
C GLY A 9 -8.98 3.18 9.63
N ALA A 10 -7.91 3.93 9.94
CA ALA A 10 -7.33 4.89 9.01
C ALA A 10 -6.26 4.25 8.10
N MET A 11 -5.89 5.00 7.05
CA MET A 11 -4.70 4.73 6.25
C MET A 11 -3.43 5.13 7.01
N GLY A 12 -2.27 4.65 6.54
CA GLY A 12 -0.98 4.96 7.14
C GLY A 12 -0.67 6.45 7.10
N ALA A 13 0.05 6.95 8.10
CA ALA A 13 0.36 8.38 8.21
C ALA A 13 1.22 8.84 7.02
N LEU A 14 2.24 8.06 6.65
CA LEU A 14 3.09 8.37 5.49
C LEU A 14 2.29 8.32 4.20
N PHE A 15 1.41 7.34 4.05
CA PHE A 15 0.51 7.30 2.90
C PHE A 15 -0.36 8.55 2.80
N ASN A 16 -0.95 9.02 3.90
CA ASN A 16 -1.81 10.21 3.90
C ASN A 16 -1.05 11.47 3.54
N GLU A 17 0.09 11.72 4.21
CA GLU A 17 0.90 12.92 3.98
C GLU A 17 1.46 12.96 2.56
N PHE A 18 2.00 11.84 2.09
CA PHE A 18 2.55 11.78 0.73
C PHE A 18 1.46 11.87 -0.33
N SER A 19 0.31 11.22 -0.14
CA SER A 19 -0.81 11.32 -1.08
C SER A 19 -1.35 12.76 -1.16
N ALA A 20 -1.45 13.45 -0.02
CA ALA A 20 -1.84 14.86 0.02
C ALA A 20 -0.82 15.76 -0.68
N ALA A 21 0.48 15.57 -0.43
CA ALA A 21 1.54 16.30 -1.11
C ALA A 21 1.52 16.04 -2.63
N ALA A 22 1.45 14.78 -3.03
CA ALA A 22 1.42 14.37 -4.44
C ALA A 22 0.17 14.87 -5.17
N TYR A 23 -0.97 15.01 -4.48
CA TYR A 23 -2.20 15.55 -5.04
C TYR A 23 -2.05 16.98 -5.55
N SER A 24 -1.18 17.78 -4.91
CA SER A 24 -0.88 19.16 -5.34
C SER A 24 0.01 19.24 -6.59
N THR A 25 0.57 18.11 -7.04
CA THR A 25 1.45 18.04 -8.21
C THR A 25 0.70 17.63 -9.47
N LYS A 26 1.22 17.98 -10.65
CA LYS A 26 0.65 17.53 -11.94
C LYS A 26 0.81 16.02 -12.18
N ALA A 27 1.81 15.39 -11.57
CA ALA A 27 2.15 13.99 -11.83
C ALA A 27 1.05 13.02 -11.34
N ARG A 28 0.41 13.33 -10.20
CA ARG A 28 -0.70 12.55 -9.60
C ARG A 28 -0.46 11.03 -9.69
N PRO A 29 0.63 10.52 -9.11
CA PRO A 29 1.03 9.12 -9.25
C PRO A 29 -0.02 8.16 -8.69
N LEU A 30 -0.02 6.92 -9.19
CA LEU A 30 -0.75 5.82 -8.56
C LEU A 30 -0.14 5.52 -7.19
N MET A 31 -0.99 5.47 -6.17
CA MET A 31 -0.56 5.30 -4.79
C MET A 31 -1.23 4.09 -4.14
N SER A 32 -0.45 3.28 -3.44
CA SER A 32 -0.90 2.17 -2.60
C SER A 32 -0.24 2.23 -1.22
N ASN A 33 -0.89 1.65 -0.21
CA ASN A 33 -0.45 1.67 1.18
C ASN A 33 -0.15 0.25 1.67
N TYR A 34 1.08 0.00 2.13
CA TYR A 34 1.49 -1.25 2.75
C TYR A 34 1.79 -1.05 4.23
N ILE A 35 0.99 -1.71 5.08
CA ILE A 35 1.21 -1.77 6.52
C ILE A 35 2.12 -2.96 6.82
N TYR A 36 3.26 -2.75 7.48
CA TYR A 36 4.24 -3.81 7.74
C TYR A 36 4.84 -3.72 9.14
N GLY A 37 5.57 -4.76 9.55
CA GLY A 37 6.36 -4.76 10.78
C GLY A 37 5.58 -4.65 12.10
N LEU A 38 4.27 -4.94 12.10
CA LEU A 38 3.47 -4.82 13.34
C LEU A 38 3.87 -5.87 14.36
N GLY A 39 3.99 -5.48 15.62
CA GLY A 39 4.46 -6.38 16.69
C GLY A 39 5.94 -6.76 16.56
N GLY A 40 6.76 -5.91 15.91
CA GLY A 40 8.20 -6.15 15.79
C GLY A 40 8.59 -7.21 14.77
N ARG A 41 7.66 -7.61 13.90
CA ARG A 41 7.94 -8.58 12.83
C ARG A 41 8.95 -8.02 11.82
N ASP A 42 9.81 -8.92 11.34
CA ASP A 42 10.77 -8.61 10.28
C ASP A 42 10.08 -8.42 8.92
N PHE A 43 10.74 -7.68 8.02
CA PHE A 43 10.30 -7.47 6.65
C PHE A 43 11.19 -8.28 5.69
N SER A 44 10.64 -9.37 5.16
CA SER A 44 11.43 -10.29 4.32
C SER A 44 11.68 -9.76 2.92
N ILE A 45 12.76 -10.25 2.29
CA ILE A 45 13.07 -10.00 0.88
C ILE A 45 11.94 -10.46 -0.04
N ASP A 46 11.26 -11.55 0.30
CA ASP A 46 10.15 -12.07 -0.50
C ASP A 46 8.93 -11.16 -0.46
N GLU A 47 8.64 -10.53 0.68
CA GLU A 47 7.61 -9.51 0.77
C GLU A 47 7.98 -8.27 -0.04
N ALA A 48 9.25 -7.84 -0.01
CA ALA A 48 9.73 -6.75 -0.86
C ALA A 48 9.55 -7.06 -2.37
N LYS A 49 9.92 -8.27 -2.80
CA LYS A 49 9.75 -8.73 -4.19
C LYS A 49 8.27 -8.80 -4.57
N ARG A 50 7.39 -9.28 -3.68
CA ARG A 50 5.94 -9.34 -3.91
C ARG A 50 5.36 -7.94 -4.11
N ILE A 51 5.66 -7.02 -3.19
CA ILE A 51 5.20 -5.63 -3.25
C ILE A 51 5.66 -4.96 -4.55
N MET A 52 6.93 -5.14 -4.94
CA MET A 52 7.45 -4.56 -6.17
C MET A 52 6.78 -5.14 -7.44
N LYS A 53 6.49 -6.45 -7.47
CA LYS A 53 5.71 -7.05 -8.56
C LYS A 53 4.29 -6.49 -8.63
N GLU A 54 3.65 -6.27 -7.49
CA GLU A 54 2.33 -5.60 -7.43
C GLU A 54 2.42 -4.16 -7.94
N GLN A 55 3.47 -3.40 -7.59
CA GLN A 55 3.66 -2.05 -8.11
C GLN A 55 3.88 -2.02 -9.62
N LYS A 56 4.65 -2.97 -10.16
CA LYS A 56 4.79 -3.13 -11.61
C LYS A 56 3.44 -3.44 -12.26
N ALA A 57 2.65 -4.34 -11.68
CA ALA A 57 1.33 -4.65 -12.22
C ALA A 57 0.39 -3.43 -12.21
N HIS A 58 0.45 -2.58 -11.18
CA HIS A 58 -0.32 -1.33 -11.16
C HIS A 58 0.12 -0.36 -12.26
N ALA A 59 1.43 -0.21 -12.44
CA ALA A 59 1.99 0.66 -13.48
C ALA A 59 1.63 0.16 -14.88
N ASP A 60 1.79 -1.13 -15.14
CA ASP A 60 1.46 -1.76 -16.43
C ASP A 60 -0.05 -1.66 -16.73
N ALA A 61 -0.91 -1.74 -15.71
CA ALA A 61 -2.36 -1.63 -15.86
C ALA A 61 -2.89 -0.18 -15.91
N GLY A 62 -2.06 0.82 -15.56
CA GLY A 62 -2.47 2.21 -15.44
C GLY A 62 -3.43 2.51 -14.27
N HIS A 63 -3.67 1.54 -13.38
CA HIS A 63 -4.53 1.70 -12.20
C HIS A 63 -4.10 0.72 -11.09
N VAL A 64 -4.51 1.00 -9.84
CA VAL A 64 -4.25 0.08 -8.73
C VAL A 64 -5.12 -1.17 -8.89
N THR A 65 -4.48 -2.32 -9.06
CA THR A 65 -5.13 -3.61 -9.37
C THR A 65 -5.52 -4.42 -8.12
N THR A 66 -5.18 -3.91 -6.94
CA THR A 66 -5.46 -4.52 -5.63
C THR A 66 -6.27 -3.54 -4.77
N ASN A 67 -6.62 -3.97 -3.56
CA ASN A 67 -7.07 -3.05 -2.52
C ASN A 67 -5.98 -2.00 -2.24
N ILE A 68 -6.37 -0.76 -1.98
CA ILE A 68 -5.44 0.37 -1.82
C ILE A 68 -4.59 0.17 -0.56
N GLN A 69 -5.18 -0.32 0.53
CA GLN A 69 -4.45 -0.70 1.74
C GLN A 69 -4.21 -2.19 1.77
N GLN A 70 -2.99 -2.61 2.11
CA GLN A 70 -2.63 -4.02 2.27
C GLN A 70 -1.75 -4.21 3.50
N PHE A 71 -1.93 -5.32 4.21
CA PHE A 71 -1.08 -5.69 5.35
C PHE A 71 -0.07 -6.75 4.93
N SER A 72 1.19 -6.52 5.27
CA SER A 72 2.34 -7.37 4.94
C SER A 72 2.87 -8.09 6.18
N GLY A 73 3.20 -9.37 6.00
CA GLY A 73 3.79 -10.25 7.00
C GLY A 73 2.92 -10.57 8.22
N VAL A 74 1.61 -10.26 8.19
CA VAL A 74 0.65 -10.62 9.26
C VAL A 74 0.25 -12.09 9.15
N ARG A 75 -0.16 -12.71 10.27
CA ARG A 75 -0.71 -14.07 10.26
C ARG A 75 -2.14 -14.06 9.72
N GLY A 76 -2.50 -15.09 8.95
CA GLY A 76 -3.83 -15.29 8.40
C GLY A 76 -3.91 -15.01 6.89
N PRO A 77 -5.13 -14.91 6.33
CA PRO A 77 -5.32 -14.62 4.92
C PRO A 77 -4.80 -13.22 4.56
N LYS A 78 -4.61 -12.98 3.26
CA LYS A 78 -4.19 -11.66 2.76
C LYS A 78 -5.24 -10.62 3.17
N LEU A 79 -4.83 -9.65 3.98
CA LEU A 79 -5.67 -8.55 4.43
C LEU A 79 -5.43 -7.32 3.57
N GLY A 80 -6.50 -6.77 3.02
CA GLY A 80 -6.47 -5.49 2.33
C GLY A 80 -7.83 -4.82 2.30
N PHE A 81 -7.84 -3.50 2.22
CA PHE A 81 -9.04 -2.67 2.36
C PHE A 81 -9.09 -1.57 1.28
N PHE A 82 -10.31 -1.08 1.03
CA PHE A 82 -10.66 -0.04 0.07
C PHE A 82 -10.41 -0.47 -1.38
N GLU A 83 -11.48 -0.90 -2.04
CA GLU A 83 -11.47 -1.19 -3.47
C GLU A 83 -11.45 0.12 -4.27
N THR A 84 -10.67 0.14 -5.35
CA THR A 84 -10.76 1.23 -6.32
C THR A 84 -12.06 1.10 -7.09
N ARG A 85 -12.93 2.12 -7.05
CA ARG A 85 -14.08 2.17 -7.96
C ARG A 85 -13.58 2.17 -9.40
N ARG A 86 -14.01 1.17 -10.17
CA ARG A 86 -13.86 1.14 -11.63
C ARG A 86 -15.06 1.85 -12.24
N SER A 87 -14.80 2.78 -13.16
CA SER A 87 -15.82 3.31 -14.09
C SER A 87 -16.00 2.36 -15.26
#